data_AF-A0A2R6E5H3-F1
#
_entry.id   AF-A0A2R6E5H3-F1
#
_cell.length_a   1.000
_cell.length_b   1.000
_cell.length_c   1.000
_cell.angle_alpha   90.00
_cell.angle_beta   90.00
_cell.angle_gamma   90.00
#
_symmetry.space_group_name_H-M   'P 1'
#
loop_
_entity.id
_entity.type
_entity.pdbx_description
1 polymer ?
#
loop_
_entity_poly.entity_id
_entity_poly.type
_entity_poly.pdbx_seq_one_letter_code
_entity_poly.pdbx_strand_id
1 'polypeptide(L)'
;GRWYALAGRVGDVPQVGAGFYASPTGGASATGAGEDIAREGLARRAVALLERGEDAAAAARTAIAEFDDAAAGDAGVIVVDSEGRAGEAYNSPAMQTARTDG
;
A
#
# COMPACT_ATOMS: atom_id res chain seq x y z
N GLY A 1 11.03 3.80 8.33
CA GLY A 1 12.37 3.51 7.80
C GLY A 1 13.05 2.50 8.70
N ARG A 2 13.73 1.49 8.14
CA ARG A 2 14.42 0.44 8.91
C ARG A 2 15.66 1.01 9.60
N TRP A 3 15.80 0.79 10.91
CA TRP A 3 17.03 1.07 11.65
C TRP A 3 18.15 0.17 11.08
N TYR A 4 19.31 0.74 10.75
CA TYR A 4 20.45 0.19 9.95
C TYR A 4 20.47 0.43 8.42
N ALA A 5 19.62 1.29 7.87
CA ALA A 5 19.81 1.75 6.49
C ALA A 5 21.09 2.61 6.35
N LEU A 6 21.94 2.29 5.37
CA LEU A 6 23.11 3.12 4.98
C LEU A 6 22.70 4.59 4.79
N ALA A 7 23.55 5.51 5.25
CA ALA A 7 23.34 6.94 5.05
C ALA A 7 23.19 7.22 3.54
N GLY A 8 22.01 7.74 3.14
CA GLY A 8 21.65 7.96 1.73
C GLY A 8 20.55 7.04 1.17
N ARG A 9 20.04 6.05 1.92
CA ARG A 9 18.91 5.22 1.47
C ARG A 9 17.61 6.02 1.42
N VAL A 10 17.05 6.14 0.23
CA VAL A 10 15.68 6.60 -0.01
C VAL A 10 14.77 5.37 -0.02
N GLY A 11 13.75 5.32 0.84
CA GLY A 11 12.75 4.25 0.82
C GLY A 11 11.70 4.45 -0.28
N ASP A 12 10.68 3.61 -0.28
CA ASP A 12 9.45 3.73 -1.06
C ASP A 12 8.59 4.95 -0.65
N VAL A 13 8.73 5.42 0.59
CA VAL A 13 7.93 6.52 1.16
C VAL A 13 8.00 7.85 0.39
N PRO A 14 9.12 8.31 -0.20
CA PRO A 14 9.12 9.47 -1.10
C PRO A 14 8.86 9.15 -2.57
N GLN A 15 8.63 7.88 -2.95
CA GLN A 15 8.39 7.49 -4.33
C GLN A 15 6.87 7.43 -4.61
N VAL A 16 6.39 8.39 -5.39
CA VAL A 16 5.00 8.43 -5.86
C VAL A 16 4.68 7.14 -6.61
N GLY A 17 3.69 6.40 -6.13
CA GLY A 17 3.26 5.12 -6.69
C GLY A 17 3.80 3.88 -5.98
N ALA A 18 4.82 4.03 -5.12
CA ALA A 18 5.39 2.94 -4.33
C ALA A 18 4.81 2.92 -2.90
N GLY A 19 5.32 3.79 -2.03
CA GLY A 19 4.88 3.87 -0.63
C GLY A 19 3.58 4.66 -0.43
N PHE A 20 3.23 5.54 -1.36
CA PHE A 20 1.94 6.24 -1.36
C PHE A 20 1.51 6.61 -2.78
N TYR A 21 0.19 6.70 -2.99
CA TYR A 21 -0.39 7.20 -4.23
C TYR A 21 -1.79 7.77 -3.97
N ALA A 22 -2.20 8.79 -4.71
CA ALA A 22 -3.54 9.35 -4.63
C ALA A 22 -4.02 9.81 -6.02
N SER A 23 -5.30 9.58 -6.29
CA SER A 23 -6.03 10.05 -7.47
C SER A 23 -7.43 10.55 -7.05
N PRO A 24 -8.23 11.13 -7.95
CA PRO A 24 -9.59 11.56 -7.63
C PRO A 24 -10.50 10.44 -7.11
N THR A 25 -10.18 9.17 -7.41
CA THR A 25 -10.95 8.00 -6.95
C THR A 25 -10.57 7.53 -5.54
N GLY A 26 -9.46 8.02 -4.99
CA GLY A 26 -8.96 7.59 -3.68
C GLY A 26 -7.44 7.59 -3.57
N GLY A 27 -6.92 7.10 -2.45
CA GLY A 27 -5.50 7.01 -2.19
C GLY A 27 -5.12 5.75 -1.42
N ALA A 28 -3.83 5.43 -1.46
CA ALA A 28 -3.25 4.30 -0.75
C ALA A 28 -1.90 4.67 -0.12
N SER A 29 -1.59 4.01 0.99
CA SER A 29 -0.32 4.10 1.71
C SER A 29 0.15 2.70 2.05
N ALA A 30 1.38 2.36 1.67
CA ALA A 30 2.00 1.05 1.87
C ALA A 30 3.09 1.09 2.94
N THR A 31 3.34 -0.05 3.57
CA THR A 31 4.41 -0.26 4.55
C THR A 31 4.93 -1.69 4.46
N GLY A 32 6.19 -1.91 4.82
CA GLY A 32 6.82 -3.24 4.79
C GLY A 32 8.19 -3.24 4.12
N ALA A 33 8.45 -4.27 3.32
CA ALA A 33 9.67 -4.45 2.55
C ALA A 33 9.79 -3.39 1.43
N GLY A 34 10.34 -2.22 1.76
CA GLY A 34 10.36 -1.05 0.89
C GLY A 34 10.97 -1.28 -0.51
N GLU A 35 12.01 -2.11 -0.63
CA GLU A 35 12.60 -2.45 -1.93
C GLU A 35 11.61 -3.20 -2.86
N ASP A 36 10.80 -4.09 -2.29
CA ASP A 36 9.79 -4.84 -3.03
C ASP A 36 8.54 -3.99 -3.29
N ILE A 37 8.12 -3.18 -2.31
CA ILE A 37 7.03 -2.20 -2.46
C ILE A 37 7.33 -1.22 -3.61
N ALA A 38 8.57 -0.73 -3.69
CA ALA A 38 9.03 0.14 -4.76
C ALA A 38 9.06 -0.56 -6.12
N ARG A 39 9.51 -1.81 -6.15
CA ARG A 39 9.54 -2.61 -7.38
C ARG A 39 8.14 -2.88 -7.93
N GLU A 40 7.21 -3.25 -7.07
CA GLU A 40 5.86 -3.67 -7.46
C GLU A 40 4.86 -2.50 -7.61
N GLY A 41 5.22 -1.31 -7.11
CA GLY A 41 4.36 -0.13 -7.17
C GLY A 41 3.07 -0.31 -6.38
N LEU A 42 3.18 -0.87 -5.16
CA LEU A 42 2.02 -1.36 -4.39
C LEU A 42 0.91 -0.30 -4.21
N ALA A 43 1.27 0.94 -3.82
CA ALA A 43 0.27 1.99 -3.66
C ALA A 43 -0.42 2.39 -4.98
N ARG A 44 0.32 2.43 -6.10
CA ARG A 44 -0.28 2.71 -7.42
C ARG A 44 -1.23 1.59 -7.84
N ARG A 45 -0.85 0.33 -7.58
CA ARG A 45 -1.65 -0.87 -7.89
C ARG A 45 -2.96 -0.86 -7.13
N ALA A 46 -2.93 -0.60 -5.82
CA ALA A 46 -4.13 -0.48 -5.00
C ALA A 46 -5.09 0.61 -5.52
N VAL A 47 -4.58 1.80 -5.86
CA VAL A 47 -5.44 2.86 -6.43
C VAL A 47 -5.92 2.53 -7.85
N ALA A 48 -5.16 1.77 -8.65
CA ALA A 48 -5.63 1.32 -9.96
C ALA A 48 -6.85 0.39 -9.86
N LEU A 49 -6.98 -0.36 -8.75
CA LEU A 49 -8.15 -1.20 -8.50
C LEU A 49 -9.37 -0.35 -8.12
N LEU A 50 -9.19 0.72 -7.34
CA LEU A 50 -10.23 1.73 -7.13
C LEU A 50 -10.68 2.36 -8.45
N GLU A 51 -9.73 2.72 -9.32
CA GLU A 51 -10.01 3.29 -10.64
C GLU A 51 -10.79 2.32 -11.55
N ARG A 52 -10.72 1.01 -11.29
CA ARG A 52 -11.50 -0.04 -11.98
C ARG A 52 -12.85 -0.32 -11.33
N GLY A 53 -13.17 0.36 -10.23
CA GLY A 53 -14.46 0.27 -9.54
C GLY A 53 -14.51 -0.74 -8.39
N GLU A 54 -13.37 -1.26 -7.93
CA GLU A 54 -13.35 -2.02 -6.68
C GLU A 54 -13.55 -1.11 -5.46
N ASP A 55 -14.22 -1.62 -4.43
CA ASP A 55 -14.27 -0.93 -3.14
C ASP A 55 -12.89 -0.96 -2.44
N ALA A 56 -12.67 -0.04 -1.51
CA ALA A 56 -11.37 0.10 -0.82
C ALA A 56 -10.89 -1.17 -0.12
N ALA A 57 -11.80 -1.99 0.42
CA ALA A 57 -11.42 -3.23 1.12
C ALA A 57 -11.06 -4.34 0.13
N ALA A 58 -11.79 -4.46 -0.99
CA ALA A 58 -11.45 -5.36 -2.09
C ALA A 58 -10.11 -4.97 -2.72
N ALA A 59 -9.94 -3.69 -3.06
CA ALA A 59 -8.70 -3.17 -3.62
C ALA A 59 -7.47 -3.45 -2.73
N ALA A 60 -7.60 -3.28 -1.41
CA ALA A 60 -6.51 -3.58 -0.47
C ALA A 60 -6.15 -5.07 -0.48
N ARG A 61 -7.15 -5.97 -0.40
CA ARG A 61 -6.92 -7.43 -0.40
C ARG A 61 -6.32 -7.91 -1.70
N THR A 62 -6.86 -7.47 -2.84
CA THR A 62 -6.36 -7.83 -4.17
C THR A 62 -4.93 -7.33 -4.35
N ALA A 63 -4.62 -6.08 -3.97
CA ALA A 63 -3.27 -5.54 -4.09
C ALA A 63 -2.24 -6.32 -3.26
N ILE A 64 -2.60 -6.78 -2.06
CA ILE A 64 -1.70 -7.60 -1.22
C ILE A 64 -1.55 -9.01 -1.77
N ALA A 65 -2.62 -9.64 -2.28
CA ALA A 65 -2.53 -10.95 -2.90
C ALA A 65 -1.60 -10.90 -4.13
N GLU A 66 -1.79 -9.92 -5.02
CA GLU A 66 -0.93 -9.74 -6.20
C GLU A 66 0.52 -9.37 -5.83
N PHE A 67 0.74 -8.76 -4.66
CA PHE A 67 2.08 -8.46 -4.15
C PHE A 67 2.76 -9.72 -3.60
N ASP A 68 2.04 -10.54 -2.83
CA ASP A 68 2.53 -11.81 -2.26
C ASP A 68 2.93 -12.81 -3.35
N ASP A 69 2.19 -12.81 -4.47
CA ASP A 69 2.53 -13.63 -5.64
C ASP A 69 3.81 -13.16 -6.37
N ALA A 70 4.13 -11.86 -6.30
CA ALA A 70 5.19 -11.22 -7.08
C ALA A 70 6.49 -10.98 -6.29
N ALA A 71 6.41 -10.89 -4.96
CA ALA A 71 7.52 -10.51 -4.09
C ALA A 71 7.69 -11.46 -2.91
N ALA A 72 8.92 -11.56 -2.39
CA ALA A 72 9.22 -12.40 -1.23
C ALA A 72 9.09 -11.65 0.10
N GLY A 73 9.07 -10.31 0.08
CA GLY A 73 8.95 -9.48 1.27
C GLY A 73 7.51 -9.34 1.75
N ASP A 74 7.35 -9.03 3.03
CA ASP A 74 6.03 -8.71 3.58
C ASP A 74 5.67 -7.23 3.36
N ALA A 75 4.40 -6.96 3.11
CA ALA A 75 3.84 -5.63 3.03
C ALA A 75 2.41 -5.56 3.61
N GLY A 76 1.99 -4.33 3.83
CA GLY A 76 0.61 -4.00 4.09
C GLY A 76 0.24 -2.67 3.44
N VAL A 77 -1.05 -2.49 3.19
CA VAL A 77 -1.57 -1.31 2.51
C VAL A 77 -2.86 -0.86 3.19
N ILE A 78 -3.00 0.45 3.33
CA ILE A 78 -4.26 1.12 3.68
C ILE A 78 -4.74 1.84 2.42
N VAL A 79 -6.02 1.69 2.10
CA VAL A 79 -6.68 2.26 0.93
C VAL A 79 -7.90 3.05 1.39
N VAL A 80 -8.12 4.24 0.85
CA VAL A 80 -9.30 5.06 1.10
C VAL A 80 -9.85 5.54 -0.23
N ASP A 81 -11.15 5.37 -0.48
CA ASP A 81 -11.79 5.87 -1.69
C ASP A 81 -12.33 7.31 -1.52
N SER A 82 -12.81 7.88 -2.62
CA SER A 82 -13.38 9.24 -2.65
C SER A 82 -14.67 9.41 -1.84
N GLU A 83 -15.31 8.32 -1.44
CA GLU A 83 -16.50 8.32 -0.58
C GLU A 83 -16.13 8.22 0.92
N GLY A 84 -14.83 8.17 1.24
CA GLY A 84 -14.33 8.04 2.61
C GLY A 84 -14.38 6.61 3.14
N ARG A 85 -14.70 5.61 2.31
CA ARG A 85 -14.62 4.20 2.72
C ARG A 85 -13.17 3.78 2.72
N ALA A 86 -12.77 3.05 3.75
CA ALA A 86 -11.39 2.62 3.95
C ALA A 86 -11.29 1.10 4.00
N GLY A 87 -10.16 0.59 3.53
CA GLY A 87 -9.79 -0.81 3.56
C GLY A 87 -8.32 -0.97 3.92
N GLU A 88 -7.98 -2.12 4.47
CA GLU A 88 -6.60 -2.48 4.79
C GLU A 88 -6.37 -3.97 4.58
N ALA A 89 -5.15 -4.33 4.21
CA ALA A 89 -4.71 -5.72 4.08
C ALA A 89 -3.19 -5.79 4.29
N TYR A 90 -2.70 -6.97 4.67
CA TYR A 90 -1.28 -7.26 4.85
C TYR A 90 -1.02 -8.76 4.73
N ASN A 91 0.17 -9.15 4.28
CA ASN A 91 0.64 -10.55 4.26
C ASN A 91 1.66 -10.84 5.39
N SER A 92 2.06 -9.82 6.15
CA SER A 92 2.90 -9.98 7.34
C SER A 92 2.15 -10.69 8.48
N PRO A 93 2.86 -11.24 9.50
CA PRO A 93 2.21 -11.79 10.69
C PRO A 93 1.35 -10.79 11.47
N ALA A 94 1.64 -9.49 11.34
CA ALA A 94 0.84 -8.39 11.87
C ALA A 94 1.18 -7.07 11.16
N MET A 95 0.18 -6.19 11.04
CA MET A 95 0.36 -4.77 10.71
C MET A 95 -0.35 -3.93 11.77
N GLN A 96 0.36 -2.99 12.39
CA GLN A 96 -0.29 -2.02 13.29
C GLN A 96 -1.03 -0.99 12.44
N THR A 97 -2.36 -0.99 12.53
CA THR A 97 -3.24 -0.03 11.86
C THR A 97 -4.12 0.69 12.89
N ALA A 98 -4.55 1.89 12.53
CA ALA A 98 -5.54 2.65 13.28
C ALA A 98 -6.47 3.34 12.29
N ARG A 99 -7.77 3.22 12.51
CA ARG A 99 -8.82 3.86 11.72
C ARG A 99 -9.69 4.71 12.64
N THR A 100 -10.01 5.92 12.21
CA THR A 100 -11.06 6.73 12.86
C THR A 100 -12.16 6.95 11.83
N ASP A 101 -13.39 6.59 12.18
CA ASP A 101 -14.56 7.01 11.44
C ASP A 101 -14.94 8.41 11.93
N GLY A 102 -15.13 9.35 10.99
CA GLY A 102 -15.59 10.71 11.26
C GLY A 102 -17.11 10.80 11.24
#